data_AF-A0A643FSJ3-F1
#
_entry.id   AF-A0A643FSJ3-F1
#
_cell.length_a   1.000
_cell.length_b   1.000
_cell.length_c   1.000
_cell.angle_alpha   90.00
_cell.angle_beta   90.00
_cell.angle_gamma   90.00
#
_symmetry.space_group_name_H-M   'P 1'
#
loop_
_entity.id
_entity.type
_entity.pdbx_description
1 polymer ?
#
loop_
_entity_poly.entity_id
_entity_poly.type
_entity_poly.pdbx_seq_one_letter_code
_entity_poly.pdbx_strand_id
1 'polypeptide(L)'
;MPGIYALIPCLGAALVIAFGERASRVGKLLTNRAVVYAGKLSYTLYLWHWPVLFALRRFHLTSDAWTLVGILFCAGLAMATHHWIEEPIRRRNWTNRKTALVLFVAPVCALGCLLPIAKATDNFAAFYPKDLRASYEQTGHSVFQGKRADACWNKVELTDPSTCWLGQAAASPTAIYWGDSHAYHLVPFIDQLGKEFGLSIHDVTLSMCPPIGRGPARAGNPAFQAHREECLRHNEAVFSYVLAHPEINHVIMAAVWQGYVGVQGATEPNTHGFLPGDTYFHDTVAKLLAAGKRVVLLDDVPIVPAELENCISNRLYGVGADSDCTYAESRAREDHKVAEKLLADLKQQFPSISIVHTYDVPCDGGRCQLQLFGVALYRHNDTGHLGQGGSEIYYRAYRAKHSGELEDIFGERGTTK
;
A
#
# COMPACT_ATOMS: atom_id res chain seq x y z
N MET A 1 4.47 -2.91 22.84
CA MET A 1 5.10 -2.32 24.04
C MET A 1 4.96 -3.28 25.20
N PRO A 2 5.90 -3.36 26.15
CA PRO A 2 5.76 -4.24 27.30
C PRO A 2 4.57 -3.79 28.16
N GLY A 3 3.52 -4.60 28.21
CA GLY A 3 2.33 -4.37 29.03
C GLY A 3 2.50 -4.90 30.46
N ILE A 4 1.40 -5.00 31.22
CA ILE A 4 1.41 -5.48 32.61
C ILE A 4 2.09 -6.85 32.79
N TYR A 5 2.09 -7.68 31.74
CA TYR A 5 2.78 -8.97 31.71
C TYR A 5 4.30 -8.88 31.88
N ALA A 6 4.92 -7.71 31.65
CA ALA A 6 6.33 -7.48 31.92
C ALA A 6 6.66 -7.47 33.43
N LEU A 7 5.66 -7.27 34.30
CA LEU A 7 5.85 -7.39 35.75
C LEU A 7 6.29 -8.80 36.15
N ILE A 8 5.82 -9.83 35.46
CA ILE A 8 6.15 -11.23 35.78
C ILE A 8 7.66 -11.49 35.67
N PRO A 9 8.34 -11.23 34.53
CA PRO A 9 9.79 -11.39 34.44
C PRO A 9 10.56 -10.39 35.31
N CYS A 10 10.07 -9.16 35.51
CA CYS A 10 10.71 -8.18 36.40
C CYS A 10 10.70 -8.62 37.87
N LEU A 11 9.57 -9.11 38.37
CA LEU A 11 9.44 -9.67 39.72
C LEU A 11 10.31 -10.93 39.85
N GLY A 12 10.32 -11.80 38.83
CA GLY A 12 11.22 -12.95 38.79
C GLY A 12 12.70 -12.56 38.91
N ALA A 13 13.15 -11.57 38.15
CA ALA A 13 14.50 -11.04 38.24
C ALA A 13 14.80 -10.43 39.61
N ALA A 14 13.85 -9.67 40.18
CA ALA A 14 13.98 -9.09 41.52
C ALA A 14 14.13 -10.18 42.60
N LEU A 15 13.33 -11.25 42.52
CA LEU A 15 13.42 -12.39 43.44
C LEU A 15 14.75 -13.14 43.30
N VAL A 16 15.25 -13.31 42.07
CA VAL A 16 16.58 -13.92 41.83
C VAL A 16 17.69 -13.06 42.40
N ILE A 17 17.62 -11.73 42.25
CA ILE A 17 18.61 -10.81 42.84
C ILE A 17 18.52 -10.81 44.37
N ALA A 18 17.31 -10.81 44.94
CA ALA A 18 17.10 -10.73 46.39
C ALA A 18 17.43 -12.03 47.13
N PHE A 19 17.19 -13.20 46.51
CA PHE A 19 17.27 -14.50 47.19
C PHE A 19 18.17 -15.53 46.49
N GLY A 20 18.75 -15.22 45.33
CA GLY A 20 19.52 -16.16 44.50
C GLY A 20 20.74 -16.77 45.19
N GLU A 21 21.42 -16.03 46.07
CA GLU A 21 22.57 -16.52 46.84
C GLU A 21 22.19 -17.66 47.81
N ARG A 22 20.93 -17.70 48.27
CA ARG A 22 20.42 -18.73 49.20
C ARG A 22 19.98 -20.01 48.49
N ALA A 23 19.83 -19.97 47.16
CA ALA A 23 19.36 -21.09 46.36
C ALA A 23 20.54 -21.91 45.83
N SER A 24 21.04 -22.89 46.61
CA SER A 24 22.28 -23.63 46.30
C SER A 24 22.33 -24.34 44.94
N ARG A 25 21.19 -24.78 44.39
CA ARG A 25 21.09 -25.45 43.08
C ARG A 25 20.82 -24.47 41.94
N VAL A 26 19.86 -23.56 42.13
CA VAL A 26 19.46 -22.56 41.12
C VAL A 26 20.56 -21.53 40.93
N GLY A 27 21.20 -21.09 42.01
CA GLY A 27 22.36 -20.19 41.96
C GLY A 27 23.48 -20.78 41.11
N LYS A 28 23.88 -22.04 41.33
CA LYS A 28 24.91 -22.71 40.53
C LYS A 28 24.57 -22.82 39.04
N LEU A 29 23.29 -23.03 38.71
CA LEU A 29 22.82 -23.08 37.33
C LEU A 29 22.90 -21.70 36.67
N LEU A 30 22.42 -20.66 37.35
CA LEU A 30 22.38 -19.29 36.83
C LEU A 30 23.75 -18.60 36.80
N THR A 31 24.70 -19.01 37.66
CA THR A 31 26.07 -18.49 37.68
C THR A 31 27.03 -19.28 36.78
N ASN A 32 26.55 -20.27 36.02
CA ASN A 32 27.40 -20.97 35.05
C ASN A 32 27.92 -19.95 34.02
N ARG A 33 29.20 -20.08 33.66
CA ARG A 33 29.88 -19.26 32.66
C ARG A 33 29.08 -19.10 31.36
N ALA A 34 28.40 -20.14 30.89
CA ALA A 34 27.57 -20.07 29.69
C ALA A 34 26.37 -19.11 29.86
N VAL A 35 25.63 -19.24 30.96
CA VAL A 35 24.45 -18.40 31.26
C VAL A 35 24.86 -16.96 31.50
N VAL A 36 25.94 -16.74 32.24
CA VAL A 36 26.49 -15.40 32.48
C VAL A 36 26.99 -14.77 31.18
N TYR A 37 27.62 -15.55 30.30
CA TYR A 37 28.07 -15.05 29.00
C TYR A 37 26.90 -14.68 28.08
N ALA A 38 25.86 -15.51 28.01
CA ALA A 38 24.62 -15.18 27.32
C ALA A 38 23.98 -13.89 27.88
N GLY A 39 23.97 -13.73 29.20
CA GLY A 39 23.53 -12.50 29.86
C GLY A 39 24.34 -11.27 29.44
N LYS A 40 25.66 -11.38 29.32
CA LYS A 40 26.54 -10.29 28.83
C LYS A 40 26.29 -9.93 27.37
N LEU A 41 25.93 -10.91 26.53
CA LEU A 41 25.57 -10.69 25.13
C LEU A 41 24.14 -10.15 24.94
N SER A 42 23.28 -10.20 25.97
CA SER A 42 21.85 -9.88 25.82
C SER A 42 21.59 -8.50 25.22
N TYR A 43 22.41 -7.50 25.57
CA TYR A 43 22.29 -6.14 25.01
C TYR A 43 22.66 -6.08 23.53
N THR A 44 23.79 -6.67 23.13
CA THR A 44 24.21 -6.66 21.71
C THR A 44 23.32 -7.55 20.85
N LEU A 45 22.80 -8.66 21.39
CA LEU A 45 21.76 -9.46 20.75
C LEU A 45 20.49 -8.64 20.54
N TYR A 46 20.06 -7.89 21.55
CA TYR A 46 18.92 -6.99 21.43
C TYR A 46 19.13 -5.93 20.34
N LEU A 47 20.36 -5.44 20.16
CA LEU A 47 20.65 -4.48 19.10
C LEU A 47 20.50 -5.06 17.69
N TRP A 48 21.00 -6.29 17.46
CA TRP A 48 21.11 -6.87 16.12
C TRP A 48 19.94 -7.74 15.69
N HIS A 49 19.17 -8.31 16.63
CA HIS A 49 18.08 -9.22 16.24
C HIS A 49 17.02 -8.53 15.39
N TRP A 50 16.62 -7.29 15.71
CA TRP A 50 15.62 -6.56 14.93
C TRP A 50 16.07 -6.24 13.51
N PRO A 51 17.25 -5.62 13.27
CA PRO A 51 17.76 -5.37 11.92
C PRO A 51 17.87 -6.64 11.06
N VAL A 52 18.35 -7.75 11.63
CA VAL A 52 18.50 -9.01 10.90
C VAL A 52 17.15 -9.62 10.58
N LEU A 53 16.23 -9.70 11.56
CA LEU A 53 14.87 -10.21 11.34
C LEU A 53 14.11 -9.35 10.33
N PHE A 54 14.27 -8.04 10.41
CA PHE A 54 13.71 -7.12 9.44
C PHE A 54 14.27 -7.39 8.04
N ALA A 55 15.58 -7.53 7.88
CA ALA A 55 16.20 -7.85 6.59
C ALA A 55 15.68 -9.18 6.02
N LEU A 56 15.66 -10.25 6.82
CA LEU A 56 15.13 -11.55 6.39
C LEU A 56 13.69 -11.46 5.90
N ARG A 57 12.82 -10.78 6.67
CA ARG A 57 11.42 -10.56 6.26
C ARG A 57 11.32 -9.71 5.01
N ARG A 58 12.11 -8.63 4.92
CA ARG A 58 12.08 -7.68 3.81
C ARG A 58 12.48 -8.31 2.48
N PHE A 59 13.32 -9.35 2.52
CA PHE A 59 13.76 -10.12 1.37
C PHE A 59 13.00 -11.46 1.21
N HIS A 60 11.90 -11.66 1.95
CA HIS A 60 11.09 -12.88 1.94
C HIS A 60 11.90 -14.18 2.23
N LEU A 61 12.99 -14.06 2.99
CA LEU A 61 13.82 -15.17 3.45
C LEU A 61 13.24 -15.76 4.74
N THR A 62 12.05 -16.35 4.64
CA THR A 62 11.23 -16.76 5.80
C THR A 62 11.24 -18.26 6.10
N SER A 63 12.00 -19.07 5.35
CA SER A 63 12.11 -20.51 5.63
C SER A 63 12.81 -20.79 6.96
N ASP A 64 12.58 -21.99 7.53
CA ASP A 64 13.24 -22.43 8.76
C ASP A 64 14.77 -22.38 8.65
N ALA A 65 15.30 -22.69 7.46
CA ALA A 65 16.72 -22.60 7.17
C ALA A 65 17.23 -21.15 7.27
N TRP A 66 16.52 -20.19 6.67
CA TRP A 66 16.89 -18.76 6.76
C TRP A 66 16.71 -18.19 8.16
N THR A 67 15.72 -18.68 8.91
CA THR A 67 15.53 -18.32 10.31
C THR A 67 16.72 -18.78 11.15
N LEU A 68 17.19 -20.02 10.96
CA LEU A 68 18.37 -20.53 11.64
C LEU A 68 19.63 -19.74 11.27
N VAL A 69 19.82 -19.45 9.98
CA VAL A 69 20.92 -18.58 9.50
C VAL A 69 20.85 -17.21 10.16
N GLY A 70 19.67 -16.61 10.25
CA GLY A 70 19.42 -15.35 10.94
C GLY A 70 19.82 -15.36 12.41
N ILE A 71 19.42 -16.40 13.14
CA ILE A 71 19.77 -16.57 14.56
C ILE A 71 21.29 -16.68 14.74
N LEU A 72 21.95 -17.52 13.93
CA LEU A 72 23.41 -17.70 13.99
C LEU A 72 24.14 -16.40 13.61
N PHE A 73 23.64 -15.68 12.60
CA PHE A 73 24.18 -14.39 12.19
C PHE A 73 24.03 -13.32 13.27
N CYS A 74 22.87 -13.25 13.94
CA CYS A 74 22.66 -12.37 15.09
C CYS A 74 23.62 -12.69 16.23
N ALA A 75 23.81 -13.97 16.56
CA ALA A 75 24.76 -14.39 17.58
C ALA A 75 26.20 -14.00 17.20
N GLY A 76 26.59 -14.19 15.95
CA GLY A 76 27.88 -13.78 15.40
C GLY A 76 28.12 -12.28 15.53
N LEU A 77 27.17 -11.46 15.06
CA LEU A 77 27.24 -9.99 15.17
C LEU A 77 27.25 -9.51 16.62
N ALA A 78 26.48 -10.14 17.50
CA ALA A 78 26.46 -9.81 18.91
C ALA A 78 27.79 -10.13 19.60
N MET A 79 28.39 -11.29 19.32
CA MET A 79 29.71 -11.67 19.82
C MET A 79 30.80 -10.72 19.31
N ALA A 80 30.80 -10.41 18.00
CA ALA A 80 31.73 -9.48 17.39
C ALA A 80 31.63 -8.08 18.01
N THR A 81 30.41 -7.55 18.12
CA THR A 81 30.14 -6.23 18.73
C THR A 81 30.55 -6.20 20.21
N HIS A 82 30.24 -7.27 20.95
CA HIS A 82 30.57 -7.35 22.37
C HIS A 82 32.08 -7.33 22.61
N HIS A 83 32.84 -8.15 21.87
CA HIS A 83 34.29 -8.28 22.10
C HIS A 83 35.12 -7.18 21.44
N TRP A 84 34.68 -6.63 20.30
CA TRP A 84 35.46 -5.63 19.57
C TRP A 84 35.05 -4.18 19.87
N ILE A 85 33.84 -3.93 20.36
CA ILE A 85 33.34 -2.58 20.62
C ILE A 85 32.99 -2.40 22.09
N GLU A 86 32.05 -3.18 22.62
CA GLU A 86 31.50 -2.97 23.96
C GLU A 86 32.54 -3.19 25.07
N GLU A 87 33.21 -4.34 25.07
CA GLU A 87 34.16 -4.73 26.12
C GLU A 87 35.42 -3.85 26.14
N PRO A 88 36.04 -3.49 24.99
CA PRO A 88 37.15 -2.55 24.95
C PRO A 88 36.77 -1.16 25.46
N ILE A 89 35.59 -0.64 25.12
CA ILE A 89 35.10 0.67 25.59
C ILE A 89 34.81 0.62 27.09
N ARG A 90 34.12 -0.43 27.57
CA ARG A 90 33.74 -0.59 28.98
C ARG A 90 34.95 -0.70 29.91
N ARG A 91 36.04 -1.33 29.46
CA ARG A 91 37.27 -1.49 30.25
C ARG A 91 38.18 -0.26 30.19
N ARG A 92 37.85 0.75 29.39
CA ARG A 92 38.67 1.92 29.19
C ARG A 92 38.37 2.97 30.25
N ASN A 93 39.37 3.35 31.04
CA ASN A 93 39.24 4.42 32.05
C ASN A 93 39.37 5.80 31.37
N TRP A 94 38.25 6.35 30.89
CA TRP A 94 38.18 7.69 30.33
C TRP A 94 37.73 8.72 31.38
N THR A 95 38.13 9.98 31.20
CA THR A 95 37.60 11.10 31.98
C THR A 95 36.14 11.36 31.60
N ASN A 96 35.32 11.87 32.53
CA ASN A 96 33.90 12.17 32.28
C ASN A 96 33.70 13.05 31.04
N ARG A 97 34.58 14.03 30.81
CA ARG A 97 34.55 14.89 29.60
C ARG A 97 34.77 14.10 28.33
N LYS A 98 35.75 13.19 28.31
CA LYS A 98 36.04 12.35 27.14
C LYS A 98 34.93 11.35 26.88
N THR A 99 34.36 10.75 27.92
CA THR A 99 33.19 9.87 27.82
C THR A 99 31.98 10.62 27.25
N ALA A 100 31.67 11.81 27.77
CA ALA A 100 30.57 12.63 27.25
C ALA A 100 30.81 13.04 25.79
N LEU A 101 32.03 13.46 25.45
CA LEU A 101 32.37 13.85 24.08
C LEU A 101 32.22 12.68 23.10
N VAL A 102 32.81 11.51 23.41
CA VAL A 102 32.90 10.38 22.47
C VAL A 102 31.62 9.56 22.41
N LEU A 103 30.94 9.34 23.53
CA LEU A 103 29.76 8.46 23.57
C LEU A 103 28.44 9.21 23.39
N PHE A 104 28.41 10.54 23.56
CA PHE A 104 27.18 11.34 23.42
C PHE A 104 27.32 12.44 22.37
N VAL A 105 28.23 13.40 22.57
CA VAL A 105 28.29 14.60 21.71
C VAL A 105 28.64 14.23 20.27
N ALA A 106 29.70 13.45 20.05
CA ALA A 106 30.13 13.09 18.70
C ALA A 106 29.07 12.26 17.94
N PRO A 107 28.45 11.21 18.51
CA PRO A 107 27.34 10.50 17.85
C PRO A 107 26.14 11.40 17.56
N VAL A 108 25.73 12.28 18.50
CA VAL A 108 24.61 13.20 18.30
C VAL A 108 24.92 14.20 17.18
N CYS A 109 26.13 14.76 17.14
CA CYS A 109 26.55 15.64 16.06
C CYS A 109 26.62 14.90 14.73
N ALA A 110 27.13 13.66 14.69
CA ALA A 110 27.18 12.85 13.48
C ALA A 110 25.76 12.57 12.95
N LEU A 111 24.84 12.12 13.82
CA LEU A 111 23.43 11.92 13.49
C LEU A 111 22.75 13.22 13.04
N GLY A 112 23.02 14.32 13.74
CA GLY A 112 22.51 15.65 13.41
C GLY A 112 22.97 16.16 12.05
N CYS A 113 24.21 15.86 11.66
CA CYS A 113 24.76 16.17 10.34
C CYS A 113 24.23 15.23 9.24
N LEU A 114 23.92 13.97 9.56
CA LEU A 114 23.41 13.01 8.58
C LEU A 114 22.06 13.43 8.00
N LEU A 115 21.17 14.03 8.79
CA LEU A 115 19.84 14.47 8.34
C LEU A 115 19.87 15.53 7.21
N PRO A 116 20.56 16.68 7.34
CA PRO A 116 20.65 17.66 6.26
C PRO A 116 21.43 17.11 5.06
N ILE A 117 22.44 16.26 5.27
CA ILE A 117 23.18 15.62 4.17
C ILE A 117 22.25 14.68 3.40
N ALA A 118 21.48 13.84 4.09
CA ALA A 118 20.49 12.97 3.47
C ALA A 118 19.51 13.81 2.65
N LYS A 119 18.94 14.89 3.22
CA LYS A 119 18.03 15.77 2.50
C LYS A 119 18.67 16.43 1.27
N ALA A 120 19.92 16.88 1.39
CA ALA A 120 20.65 17.52 0.29
C ALA A 120 21.08 16.54 -0.81
N THR A 121 21.18 15.25 -0.50
CA THR A 121 21.63 14.19 -1.43
C THR A 121 20.49 13.28 -1.89
N ASP A 122 19.24 13.69 -1.67
CA ASP A 122 18.04 12.90 -1.91
C ASP A 122 18.15 11.48 -1.31
N ASN A 123 18.35 11.45 0.01
CA ASN A 123 18.56 10.25 0.81
C ASN A 123 19.72 9.37 0.32
N PHE A 124 20.82 10.02 -0.10
CA PHE A 124 22.00 9.36 -0.64
C PHE A 124 21.72 8.50 -1.88
N ALA A 125 20.79 8.93 -2.74
CA ALA A 125 20.41 8.23 -3.97
C ALA A 125 21.64 7.79 -4.80
N ALA A 126 22.72 8.58 -4.80
CA ALA A 126 23.95 8.29 -5.54
C ALA A 126 24.64 6.96 -5.18
N PHE A 127 24.42 6.40 -3.98
CA PHE A 127 24.99 5.09 -3.60
C PHE A 127 24.23 3.90 -4.20
N TYR A 128 23.07 4.15 -4.79
CA TYR A 128 22.24 3.11 -5.37
C TYR A 128 22.54 2.92 -6.87
N PRO A 129 22.42 1.68 -7.40
CA PRO A 129 22.53 1.40 -8.83
C PRO A 129 21.67 2.33 -9.68
N LYS A 130 22.14 2.69 -10.89
CA LYS A 130 21.41 3.62 -11.78
C LYS A 130 19.98 3.17 -12.06
N ASP A 131 19.80 1.88 -12.31
CA ASP A 131 18.49 1.31 -12.63
C ASP A 131 17.53 1.34 -11.43
N LEU A 132 18.08 1.22 -10.20
CA LEU A 132 17.29 1.36 -8.97
C LEU A 132 16.84 2.81 -8.74
N ARG A 133 17.70 3.78 -9.02
CA ARG A 133 17.32 5.19 -8.97
C ARG A 133 16.25 5.52 -10.00
N ALA A 134 16.43 5.10 -11.25
CA ALA A 134 15.45 5.33 -12.30
C ALA A 134 14.09 4.68 -11.96
N SER A 135 14.11 3.45 -11.45
CA SER A 135 12.91 2.79 -10.97
C SER A 135 12.28 3.55 -9.79
N TYR A 136 13.05 4.01 -8.81
CA TYR A 136 12.54 4.74 -7.65
C TYR A 136 12.01 6.13 -8.01
N GLU A 137 12.62 6.85 -8.94
CA GLU A 137 12.09 8.12 -9.45
C GLU A 137 10.73 7.88 -10.15
N GLN A 138 10.57 6.77 -10.86
CA GLN A 138 9.31 6.44 -11.53
C GLN A 138 8.24 5.89 -10.58
N THR A 139 8.61 5.09 -9.58
CA THR A 139 7.64 4.32 -8.77
C THR A 139 7.72 4.54 -7.26
N GLY A 140 8.81 5.14 -6.79
CA GLY A 140 8.98 5.60 -5.42
C GLY A 140 8.18 6.87 -5.12
N HIS A 141 7.87 7.67 -6.15
CA HIS A 141 6.83 8.69 -6.05
C HIS A 141 5.45 8.04 -6.10
N SER A 142 4.69 8.30 -5.03
CA SER A 142 3.33 7.83 -4.91
C SER A 142 2.37 8.88 -5.44
N VAL A 143 1.37 8.45 -6.22
CA VAL A 143 0.22 9.29 -6.60
C VAL A 143 -0.45 9.97 -5.39
N PHE A 144 -0.33 9.37 -4.21
CA PHE A 144 -0.81 9.84 -2.91
C PHE A 144 0.07 10.91 -2.25
N GLN A 145 1.06 11.47 -2.95
CA GLN A 145 1.96 12.49 -2.43
C GLN A 145 2.04 13.71 -3.35
N GLY A 146 2.43 14.85 -2.78
CA GLY A 146 2.63 16.10 -3.50
C GLY A 146 1.37 16.96 -3.61
N LYS A 147 1.50 18.10 -4.29
CA LYS A 147 0.51 19.18 -4.25
C LYS A 147 -0.91 18.76 -4.65
N ARG A 148 -1.03 17.89 -5.66
CA ARG A 148 -2.34 17.38 -6.08
C ARG A 148 -2.96 16.50 -5.00
N ALA A 149 -2.20 15.54 -4.45
CA ALA A 149 -2.71 14.68 -3.38
C ALA A 149 -3.11 15.51 -2.15
N ASP A 150 -2.31 16.50 -1.77
CA ASP A 150 -2.62 17.41 -0.67
C ASP A 150 -3.96 18.15 -0.87
N ALA A 151 -4.29 18.50 -2.12
CA ALA A 151 -5.50 19.23 -2.48
C ALA A 151 -6.72 18.34 -2.72
N CYS A 152 -6.56 17.21 -3.41
CA CYS A 152 -7.64 16.46 -4.03
C CYS A 152 -7.92 15.11 -3.38
N TRP A 153 -6.87 14.43 -2.91
CA TRP A 153 -7.04 13.08 -2.36
C TRP A 153 -7.65 13.11 -0.96
N ASN A 154 -8.51 12.14 -0.70
CA ASN A 154 -8.99 11.82 0.65
C ASN A 154 -9.70 13.01 1.34
N LYS A 155 -10.44 13.80 0.55
CA LYS A 155 -11.27 14.90 1.05
C LYS A 155 -12.70 14.40 1.21
N VAL A 156 -13.23 14.54 2.43
CA VAL A 156 -14.60 14.11 2.70
C VAL A 156 -15.62 15.05 2.05
N GLU A 157 -15.36 16.36 2.09
CA GLU A 157 -16.15 17.33 1.31
C GLU A 157 -15.82 17.22 -0.18
N LEU A 158 -16.76 17.66 -1.02
CA LEU A 158 -16.50 17.82 -2.44
C LEU A 158 -15.33 18.77 -2.67
N THR A 159 -14.39 18.33 -3.49
CA THR A 159 -13.24 19.13 -3.91
C THR A 159 -13.68 20.18 -4.93
N ASP A 160 -12.87 21.24 -5.09
CA ASP A 160 -13.10 22.24 -6.12
C ASP A 160 -12.76 21.66 -7.51
N PRO A 161 -13.72 21.60 -8.47
CA PRO A 161 -13.46 21.07 -9.81
C PRO A 161 -12.40 21.86 -10.59
N SER A 162 -12.16 23.13 -10.27
CA SER A 162 -11.09 23.92 -10.90
C SER A 162 -9.69 23.52 -10.45
N THR A 163 -9.58 22.88 -9.27
CA THR A 163 -8.31 22.40 -8.70
C THR A 163 -8.13 20.89 -8.97
N CYS A 164 -9.21 20.13 -8.84
CA CYS A 164 -9.20 18.67 -8.85
C CYS A 164 -9.83 18.10 -10.12
N TRP A 165 -9.38 18.58 -11.28
CA TRP A 165 -9.79 18.03 -12.58
C TRP A 165 -8.74 17.10 -13.17
N LEU A 166 -9.18 16.25 -14.11
CA LEU A 166 -8.39 15.36 -14.95
C LEU A 166 -8.84 15.54 -16.40
N GLY A 167 -7.98 15.22 -17.36
CA GLY A 167 -8.33 15.22 -18.78
C GLY A 167 -8.13 16.58 -19.44
N GLN A 168 -9.21 17.16 -19.98
CA GLN A 168 -9.21 18.54 -20.50
C GLN A 168 -9.72 19.53 -19.44
N ALA A 169 -9.04 20.68 -19.34
CA ALA A 169 -9.49 21.76 -18.48
C ALA A 169 -10.77 22.39 -19.06
N ALA A 170 -11.82 22.48 -18.25
CA ALA A 170 -13.05 23.18 -18.61
C ALA A 170 -13.61 23.94 -17.39
N ALA A 171 -14.45 24.94 -17.65
CA ALA A 171 -15.11 25.71 -16.60
C ALA A 171 -16.15 24.88 -15.81
N SER A 172 -16.73 23.87 -16.46
CA SER A 172 -17.68 22.92 -15.85
C SER A 172 -17.30 21.50 -16.27
N PRO A 173 -17.18 20.55 -15.33
CA PRO A 173 -16.82 19.17 -15.65
C PRO A 173 -17.94 18.47 -16.41
N THR A 174 -17.60 17.67 -17.41
CA THR A 174 -18.53 16.82 -18.16
C THR A 174 -18.61 15.42 -17.57
N ALA A 175 -17.70 15.07 -16.66
CA ALA A 175 -17.59 13.75 -16.05
C ALA A 175 -17.18 13.84 -14.59
N ILE A 176 -17.53 12.81 -13.81
CA ILE A 176 -17.04 12.62 -12.44
C ILE A 176 -16.20 11.34 -12.36
N TYR A 177 -15.11 11.39 -11.62
CA TYR A 177 -14.31 10.23 -11.25
C TYR A 177 -14.46 9.96 -9.76
N TRP A 178 -15.13 8.86 -9.43
CA TRP A 178 -15.61 8.58 -8.08
C TRP A 178 -15.16 7.19 -7.63
N GLY A 179 -14.56 7.10 -6.45
CA GLY A 179 -14.09 5.83 -5.93
C GLY A 179 -13.12 5.96 -4.78
N ASP A 180 -12.36 4.91 -4.53
CA ASP A 180 -11.47 4.80 -3.37
C ASP A 180 -9.99 5.05 -3.69
N SER A 181 -9.07 4.45 -2.91
CA SER A 181 -7.64 4.53 -3.18
C SER A 181 -7.22 3.79 -4.46
N HIS A 182 -7.96 2.77 -4.89
CA HIS A 182 -7.81 2.12 -6.20
C HIS A 182 -8.46 2.91 -7.34
N ALA A 183 -9.38 3.83 -7.05
CA ALA A 183 -9.65 4.89 -8.02
C ALA A 183 -8.46 5.86 -8.08
N TYR A 184 -8.03 6.39 -6.94
CA TYR A 184 -7.04 7.45 -6.94
C TYR A 184 -5.67 7.01 -7.49
N HIS A 185 -5.27 5.75 -7.34
CA HIS A 185 -4.03 5.26 -7.94
C HIS A 185 -4.04 5.21 -9.48
N LEU A 186 -5.21 5.32 -10.10
CA LEU A 186 -5.44 5.33 -11.55
C LEU A 186 -5.65 6.76 -12.07
N VAL A 187 -5.45 7.79 -11.24
CA VAL A 187 -5.52 9.19 -11.68
C VAL A 187 -4.69 9.48 -12.94
N PRO A 188 -3.41 9.06 -13.04
CA PRO A 188 -2.66 9.23 -14.29
C PRO A 188 -3.27 8.52 -15.51
N PHE A 189 -3.85 7.32 -15.31
CA PHE A 189 -4.59 6.60 -16.36
C PHE A 189 -5.82 7.39 -16.82
N ILE A 190 -6.64 7.86 -15.88
CA ILE A 190 -7.88 8.59 -16.16
C ILE A 190 -7.60 9.96 -16.77
N ASP A 191 -6.50 10.60 -16.38
CA ASP A 191 -6.05 11.86 -16.98
C ASP A 191 -5.69 11.69 -18.47
N GLN A 192 -4.96 10.62 -18.83
CA GLN A 192 -4.67 10.30 -20.23
C GLN A 192 -5.94 9.98 -21.02
N LEU A 193 -6.84 9.17 -20.44
CA LEU A 193 -8.15 8.87 -21.01
C LEU A 193 -8.95 10.15 -21.28
N GLY A 194 -9.06 11.04 -20.29
CA GLY A 194 -9.80 12.28 -20.43
C GLY A 194 -9.21 13.22 -21.47
N LYS A 195 -7.88 13.27 -21.60
CA LYS A 195 -7.20 14.05 -22.65
C LYS A 195 -7.50 13.52 -24.05
N GLU A 196 -7.48 12.20 -24.21
CA GLU A 196 -7.71 11.53 -25.49
C GLU A 196 -9.14 11.71 -25.99
N PHE A 197 -10.13 11.57 -25.09
CA PHE A 197 -11.56 11.62 -25.43
C PHE A 197 -12.21 12.98 -25.16
N GLY A 198 -11.42 14.01 -24.84
CA GLY A 198 -11.93 15.37 -24.63
C GLY A 198 -12.83 15.55 -23.41
N LEU A 199 -12.65 14.73 -22.37
CA LEU A 199 -13.45 14.80 -21.15
C LEU A 199 -12.81 15.75 -20.13
N SER A 200 -13.63 16.60 -19.51
CA SER A 200 -13.26 17.31 -18.29
C SER A 200 -13.81 16.57 -17.09
N ILE A 201 -12.94 15.93 -16.31
CA ILE A 201 -13.32 14.94 -15.30
C ILE A 201 -13.01 15.51 -13.90
N HIS A 202 -14.01 15.58 -13.03
CA HIS A 202 -13.82 15.99 -11.63
C HIS A 202 -13.46 14.80 -10.75
N ASP A 203 -12.28 14.82 -10.13
CA ASP A 203 -11.77 13.82 -9.20
C ASP A 203 -12.32 14.04 -7.77
N VAL A 204 -13.11 13.07 -7.31
CA VAL A 204 -13.76 13.05 -5.99
C VAL A 204 -13.50 11.72 -5.29
N THR A 205 -12.25 11.28 -5.26
CA THR A 205 -11.86 10.00 -4.69
C THR A 205 -11.57 10.08 -3.17
N LEU A 206 -11.99 9.05 -2.43
CA LEU A 206 -11.85 8.98 -0.96
C LEU A 206 -11.46 7.57 -0.52
N SER A 207 -10.34 7.41 0.19
CA SER A 207 -9.80 6.08 0.53
C SER A 207 -10.80 5.21 1.30
N MET A 208 -10.75 3.90 1.07
CA MET A 208 -11.68 2.90 1.63
C MET A 208 -13.17 3.27 1.47
N CYS A 209 -13.55 4.04 0.45
CA CYS A 209 -14.92 4.44 0.21
C CYS A 209 -15.43 3.94 -1.15
N PRO A 210 -16.24 2.88 -1.19
CA PRO A 210 -16.78 2.40 -2.46
C PRO A 210 -17.72 3.46 -3.05
N PRO A 211 -17.74 3.67 -4.37
CA PRO A 211 -18.57 4.70 -5.00
C PRO A 211 -20.05 4.27 -5.05
N ILE A 212 -20.74 4.30 -3.91
CA ILE A 212 -22.15 3.97 -3.78
C ILE A 212 -22.88 5.13 -3.13
N GLY A 213 -24.00 5.59 -3.71
CA GLY A 213 -24.68 6.79 -3.23
C GLY A 213 -25.21 6.65 -1.80
N ARG A 214 -25.56 5.42 -1.40
CA ARG A 214 -25.91 5.05 -0.02
C ARG A 214 -25.27 3.72 0.31
N GLY A 215 -25.16 3.41 1.61
CA GLY A 215 -24.65 2.12 2.08
C GLY A 215 -25.05 1.81 3.52
N PRO A 216 -24.67 0.63 4.04
CA PRO A 216 -24.92 0.28 5.44
C PRO A 216 -24.36 1.32 6.41
N ALA A 217 -25.13 1.67 7.45
CA ALA A 217 -24.72 2.66 8.46
C ALA A 217 -23.54 2.20 9.33
N ARG A 218 -23.42 0.88 9.54
CA ARG A 218 -22.35 0.27 10.34
C ARG A 218 -21.22 -0.20 9.46
N ALA A 219 -19.99 0.02 9.92
CA ALA A 219 -18.82 -0.65 9.39
C ALA A 219 -18.81 -2.13 9.83
N GLY A 220 -18.26 -2.99 8.97
CA GLY A 220 -17.98 -4.40 9.29
C GLY A 220 -17.03 -4.62 10.45
N ASN A 221 -16.16 -3.63 10.69
CA ASN A 221 -15.24 -3.59 11.80
C ASN A 221 -15.44 -2.26 12.55
N PRO A 222 -15.81 -2.30 13.84
CA PRO A 222 -16.04 -1.11 14.66
C PRO A 222 -14.87 -0.12 14.70
N ALA A 223 -13.62 -0.59 14.49
CA ALA A 223 -12.45 0.27 14.43
C ALA A 223 -12.50 1.29 13.27
N PHE A 224 -13.32 1.04 12.25
CA PHE A 224 -13.48 1.90 11.07
C PHE A 224 -14.81 2.67 11.05
N GLN A 225 -15.60 2.66 12.13
CA GLN A 225 -16.92 3.29 12.14
C GLN A 225 -16.89 4.80 11.82
N ALA A 226 -15.94 5.54 12.39
CA ALA A 226 -15.81 6.97 12.10
C ALA A 226 -15.50 7.22 10.60
N HIS A 227 -14.60 6.43 10.04
CA HIS A 227 -14.26 6.53 8.62
C HIS A 227 -15.42 6.11 7.71
N ARG A 228 -16.26 5.17 8.18
CA ARG A 228 -17.50 4.81 7.49
C ARG A 228 -18.49 5.97 7.43
N GLU A 229 -18.66 6.70 8.52
CA GLU A 229 -19.55 7.88 8.55
C GLU A 229 -19.05 8.98 7.60
N GLU A 230 -17.73 9.20 7.55
CA GLU A 230 -17.11 10.10 6.57
C GLU A 230 -17.36 9.65 5.13
N CYS A 231 -17.15 8.36 4.84
CA CYS A 231 -17.42 7.79 3.52
C CYS A 231 -18.88 7.96 3.09
N LEU A 232 -19.84 7.67 3.97
CA LEU A 232 -21.27 7.83 3.68
C LEU A 232 -21.63 9.30 3.39
N ARG A 233 -21.05 10.24 4.15
CA ARG A 233 -21.26 11.66 3.97
C ARG A 233 -20.68 12.16 2.64
N HIS A 234 -19.47 11.72 2.31
CA HIS A 234 -18.83 12.02 1.03
C HIS A 234 -19.66 11.47 -0.15
N ASN A 235 -20.06 10.21 -0.08
CA ASN A 235 -20.82 9.57 -1.14
C ASN A 235 -22.20 10.20 -1.37
N GLU A 236 -22.95 10.55 -0.32
CA GLU A 236 -24.23 11.25 -0.47
C GLU A 236 -24.01 12.64 -1.09
N ALA A 237 -22.91 13.34 -0.74
CA ALA A 237 -22.55 14.62 -1.36
C ALA A 237 -22.20 14.49 -2.85
N VAL A 238 -21.35 13.54 -3.23
CA VAL A 238 -21.00 13.25 -4.64
C VAL A 238 -22.24 12.85 -5.42
N PHE A 239 -23.04 11.92 -4.89
CA PHE A 239 -24.24 11.43 -5.55
C PHE A 239 -25.26 12.55 -5.77
N SER A 240 -25.52 13.39 -4.76
CA SER A 240 -26.42 14.53 -4.88
C SER A 240 -25.91 15.56 -5.89
N TYR A 241 -24.61 15.83 -5.88
CA TYR A 241 -23.97 16.75 -6.81
C TYR A 241 -24.12 16.27 -8.26
N VAL A 242 -23.81 15.00 -8.55
CA VAL A 242 -23.94 14.42 -9.90
C VAL A 242 -25.38 14.49 -10.41
N LEU A 243 -26.36 14.20 -9.56
CA LEU A 243 -27.77 14.27 -9.93
C LEU A 243 -28.26 15.70 -10.19
N ALA A 244 -27.71 16.68 -9.48
CA ALA A 244 -28.08 18.10 -9.63
C ALA A 244 -27.47 18.78 -10.86
N HIS A 245 -26.39 18.22 -11.44
CA HIS A 245 -25.64 18.83 -12.53
C HIS A 245 -25.83 18.05 -13.84
N PRO A 246 -26.77 18.44 -14.73
CA PRO A 246 -27.09 17.71 -15.95
C PRO A 246 -25.95 17.66 -16.97
N GLU A 247 -25.02 18.61 -16.93
CA GLU A 247 -23.82 18.66 -17.77
C GLU A 247 -22.82 17.53 -17.48
N ILE A 248 -22.82 16.99 -16.25
CA ILE A 248 -22.06 15.79 -15.90
C ILE A 248 -22.78 14.61 -16.54
N ASN A 249 -22.30 14.14 -17.67
CA ASN A 249 -22.93 13.07 -18.44
C ASN A 249 -22.22 11.71 -18.28
N HIS A 250 -20.98 11.68 -17.79
CA HIS A 250 -20.26 10.43 -17.46
C HIS A 250 -19.99 10.32 -15.96
N VAL A 251 -20.21 9.11 -15.41
CA VAL A 251 -19.85 8.75 -14.03
C VAL A 251 -18.91 7.57 -14.10
N ILE A 252 -17.61 7.85 -13.94
CA ILE A 252 -16.52 6.89 -14.03
C ILE A 252 -16.22 6.42 -12.61
N MET A 253 -16.35 5.13 -12.37
CA MET A 253 -16.31 4.53 -11.03
C MET A 253 -15.23 3.45 -10.97
N ALA A 254 -14.39 3.50 -9.95
CA ALA A 254 -13.34 2.51 -9.72
C ALA A 254 -13.25 2.23 -8.22
N ALA A 255 -12.96 0.99 -7.84
CA ALA A 255 -12.78 0.61 -6.44
C ALA A 255 -12.06 -0.74 -6.34
N VAL A 256 -11.56 -1.07 -5.15
CA VAL A 256 -11.15 -2.44 -4.83
C VAL A 256 -12.40 -3.31 -4.57
N TRP A 257 -13.16 -3.60 -5.62
CA TRP A 257 -14.52 -4.16 -5.53
C TRP A 257 -14.63 -5.41 -4.65
N GLN A 258 -13.69 -6.34 -4.80
CA GLN A 258 -13.57 -7.56 -3.99
C GLN A 258 -13.43 -7.28 -2.49
N GLY A 259 -12.89 -6.11 -2.12
CA GLY A 259 -12.76 -5.65 -0.74
C GLY A 259 -14.06 -5.11 -0.13
N TYR A 260 -15.10 -4.88 -0.93
CA TYR A 260 -16.38 -4.32 -0.46
C TYR A 260 -17.54 -5.31 -0.46
N VAL A 261 -17.37 -6.48 -1.07
CA VAL A 261 -18.38 -7.54 -1.01
C VAL A 261 -18.11 -8.41 0.22
N GLY A 262 -19.11 -8.58 1.08
CA GLY A 262 -19.06 -9.53 2.20
C GLY A 262 -18.92 -10.98 1.76
N VAL A 263 -18.53 -11.84 2.70
CA VAL A 263 -18.52 -13.29 2.48
C VAL A 263 -19.96 -13.81 2.62
N GLN A 264 -20.35 -14.84 1.85
CA GLN A 264 -21.65 -15.48 2.00
C GLN A 264 -21.89 -15.94 3.45
N GLY A 265 -23.06 -15.61 4.00
CA GLY A 265 -23.42 -15.92 5.38
C GLY A 265 -22.86 -14.95 6.42
N ALA A 266 -22.14 -13.89 6.01
CA ALA A 266 -21.75 -12.83 6.92
C ALA A 266 -22.97 -12.08 7.47
N THR A 267 -22.91 -11.72 8.75
CA THR A 267 -23.94 -10.91 9.43
C THR A 267 -23.58 -9.43 9.48
N GLU A 268 -22.32 -9.10 9.18
CA GLU A 268 -21.77 -7.75 9.18
C GLU A 268 -21.17 -7.43 7.80
N PRO A 269 -21.26 -6.17 7.31
CA PRO A 269 -20.65 -5.76 6.04
C PRO A 269 -19.14 -6.01 5.99
N ASN A 270 -18.51 -6.03 4.81
CA ASN A 270 -17.04 -6.13 4.72
C ASN A 270 -16.39 -4.75 4.89
N THR A 271 -15.89 -4.43 6.09
CA THR A 271 -15.27 -3.14 6.41
C THR A 271 -16.17 -1.93 6.04
N HIS A 272 -15.95 -1.26 4.90
CA HIS A 272 -16.78 -0.15 4.39
C HIS A 272 -17.78 -0.56 3.31
N GLY A 273 -17.82 -1.85 2.99
CA GLY A 273 -18.62 -2.42 1.93
C GLY A 273 -20.06 -2.72 2.34
N PHE A 274 -20.58 -3.80 1.79
CA PHE A 274 -21.97 -4.23 1.92
C PHE A 274 -22.05 -5.76 2.00
N LEU A 275 -23.21 -6.26 2.43
CA LEU A 275 -23.46 -7.69 2.51
C LEU A 275 -23.75 -8.27 1.12
N PRO A 276 -23.50 -9.58 0.90
CA PRO A 276 -23.95 -10.25 -0.30
C PRO A 276 -25.47 -10.12 -0.46
N GLY A 277 -25.91 -9.64 -1.62
CA GLY A 277 -27.34 -9.45 -1.93
C GLY A 277 -27.90 -8.07 -1.58
N ASP A 278 -27.13 -7.20 -0.92
CA ASP A 278 -27.52 -5.81 -0.75
C ASP A 278 -27.68 -5.08 -2.10
N THR A 279 -28.66 -4.18 -2.20
CA THR A 279 -28.98 -3.48 -3.45
C THR A 279 -28.30 -2.12 -3.59
N TYR A 280 -27.51 -1.66 -2.62
CA TYR A 280 -26.96 -0.29 -2.59
C TYR A 280 -26.25 0.13 -3.89
N PHE A 281 -25.41 -0.75 -4.44
CA PHE A 281 -24.70 -0.46 -5.68
C PHE A 281 -25.67 -0.47 -6.88
N HIS A 282 -26.56 -1.47 -6.97
CA HIS A 282 -27.61 -1.55 -7.99
C HIS A 282 -28.53 -0.31 -7.97
N ASP A 283 -28.95 0.15 -6.80
CA ASP A 283 -29.80 1.32 -6.61
C ASP A 283 -29.08 2.61 -7.00
N THR A 284 -27.77 2.70 -6.74
CA THR A 284 -26.92 3.82 -7.17
C THR A 284 -26.89 3.87 -8.69
N VAL A 285 -26.54 2.76 -9.35
CA VAL A 285 -26.46 2.66 -10.81
C VAL A 285 -27.82 2.95 -11.45
N ALA A 286 -28.91 2.35 -10.95
CA ALA A 286 -30.25 2.57 -11.45
C ALA A 286 -30.65 4.06 -11.45
N LYS A 287 -30.35 4.77 -10.35
CA LYS A 287 -30.67 6.20 -10.23
C LYS A 287 -29.80 7.08 -11.12
N LEU A 288 -28.51 6.77 -11.27
CA LEU A 288 -27.62 7.48 -12.21
C LEU A 288 -28.12 7.32 -13.65
N LEU A 289 -28.45 6.09 -14.06
CA LEU A 289 -28.99 5.81 -15.39
C LEU A 289 -30.34 6.50 -15.62
N ALA A 290 -31.23 6.50 -14.62
CA ALA A 290 -32.52 7.19 -14.68
C ALA A 290 -32.36 8.72 -14.81
N ALA A 291 -31.27 9.28 -14.28
CA ALA A 291 -30.90 10.69 -14.44
C ALA A 291 -30.16 10.98 -15.77
N GLY A 292 -30.12 10.03 -16.69
CA GLY A 292 -29.49 10.18 -18.01
C GLY A 292 -27.97 10.13 -18.01
N LYS A 293 -27.35 9.65 -16.93
CA LYS A 293 -25.89 9.52 -16.81
C LYS A 293 -25.40 8.25 -17.52
N ARG A 294 -24.22 8.32 -18.14
CA ARG A 294 -23.47 7.17 -18.63
C ARG A 294 -22.58 6.65 -17.50
N VAL A 295 -22.88 5.47 -16.99
CA VAL A 295 -22.10 4.84 -15.92
C VAL A 295 -21.00 3.97 -16.55
N VAL A 296 -19.75 4.23 -16.16
CA VAL A 296 -18.57 3.47 -16.61
C VAL A 296 -17.85 2.93 -15.38
N LEU A 297 -17.62 1.63 -15.33
CA LEU A 297 -16.94 0.95 -14.24
C LEU A 297 -15.54 0.50 -14.70
N LEU A 298 -14.51 0.69 -13.90
CA LEU A 298 -13.21 0.04 -14.08
C LEU A 298 -13.17 -1.18 -13.19
N ASP A 299 -12.66 -2.31 -13.68
CA ASP A 299 -12.60 -3.59 -12.95
C ASP A 299 -11.35 -3.72 -12.05
N ASP A 300 -10.66 -2.63 -11.75
CA ASP A 300 -9.47 -2.55 -10.87
C ASP A 300 -8.19 -3.13 -11.53
N VAL A 301 -7.14 -3.31 -10.74
CA VAL A 301 -5.87 -3.95 -11.11
C VAL A 301 -5.59 -5.16 -10.20
N PRO A 302 -4.76 -6.12 -10.64
CA PRO A 302 -4.45 -7.28 -9.81
C PRO A 302 -3.74 -6.92 -8.51
N ILE A 303 -3.97 -7.71 -7.46
CA ILE A 303 -3.18 -7.62 -6.23
C ILE A 303 -1.97 -8.54 -6.37
N VAL A 304 -0.80 -8.02 -6.06
CA VAL A 304 0.45 -8.76 -6.07
C VAL A 304 0.51 -9.74 -4.90
N PRO A 305 0.98 -10.97 -5.10
CA PRO A 305 1.34 -11.87 -4.02
C PRO A 305 2.26 -11.21 -2.99
N ALA A 306 1.98 -11.36 -1.69
CA ALA A 306 2.76 -10.72 -0.63
C ALA A 306 4.26 -11.08 -0.70
N GLU A 307 4.61 -12.27 -1.16
CA GLU A 307 5.98 -12.74 -1.38
C GLU A 307 6.74 -12.03 -2.53
N LEU A 308 6.02 -11.33 -3.41
CA LEU A 308 6.58 -10.53 -4.50
C LEU A 308 6.54 -9.03 -4.22
N GLU A 309 6.17 -8.62 -3.00
CA GLU A 309 6.25 -7.23 -2.57
C GLU A 309 7.67 -6.70 -2.80
N ASN A 310 7.79 -5.57 -3.50
CA ASN A 310 9.05 -4.96 -3.86
C ASN A 310 10.01 -5.85 -4.69
N CYS A 311 9.53 -6.91 -5.36
CA CYS A 311 10.38 -7.86 -6.11
C CYS A 311 11.40 -7.16 -7.01
N ILE A 312 10.97 -6.14 -7.76
CA ILE A 312 11.81 -5.39 -8.71
C ILE A 312 12.90 -4.62 -7.95
N SER A 313 12.55 -3.87 -6.89
CA SER A 313 13.55 -3.16 -6.09
C SER A 313 14.51 -4.12 -5.40
N ASN A 314 14.05 -5.27 -4.90
CA ASN A 314 14.87 -6.27 -4.21
C ASN A 314 15.92 -6.89 -5.15
N ARG A 315 15.55 -7.20 -6.40
CA ARG A 315 16.50 -7.68 -7.43
C ARG A 315 17.66 -6.71 -7.65
N LEU A 316 17.39 -5.41 -7.63
CA LEU A 316 18.40 -4.38 -7.84
C LEU A 316 19.39 -4.24 -6.66
N TYR A 317 19.04 -4.76 -5.48
CA TYR A 317 19.97 -4.92 -4.35
C TYR A 317 20.83 -6.19 -4.44
N GLY A 318 20.61 -7.05 -5.44
CA GLY A 318 21.29 -8.35 -5.56
C GLY A 318 20.86 -9.36 -4.49
N VAL A 319 19.71 -9.14 -3.83
CA VAL A 319 19.17 -10.01 -2.77
C VAL A 319 17.76 -10.44 -3.15
N GLY A 320 17.60 -11.73 -3.46
CA GLY A 320 16.33 -12.32 -3.89
C GLY A 320 16.57 -13.40 -4.95
N ALA A 321 15.75 -14.44 -4.95
CA ALA A 321 15.85 -15.55 -5.89
C ALA A 321 15.79 -15.07 -7.35
N ASP A 322 16.31 -15.87 -8.28
CA ASP A 322 16.19 -15.75 -9.75
C ASP A 322 14.72 -15.83 -10.25
N SER A 323 13.75 -15.23 -9.55
CA SER A 323 12.33 -15.32 -9.85
C SER A 323 11.93 -14.15 -10.74
N ASP A 324 11.61 -14.41 -12.00
CA ASP A 324 10.95 -13.44 -12.87
C ASP A 324 9.79 -12.83 -12.10
N CYS A 325 9.83 -11.53 -11.80
CA CYS A 325 8.86 -10.78 -10.98
C CYS A 325 7.47 -10.85 -11.62
N THR A 326 6.87 -12.02 -11.51
CA THR A 326 5.72 -12.52 -12.24
C THR A 326 5.08 -13.62 -11.39
N TYR A 327 3.79 -13.82 -11.56
CA TYR A 327 3.04 -14.87 -10.86
C TYR A 327 1.97 -15.47 -11.78
N ALA A 328 1.41 -16.61 -11.38
CA ALA A 328 0.43 -17.30 -12.20
C ALA A 328 -0.85 -16.46 -12.37
N GLU A 329 -1.30 -16.32 -13.62
CA GLU A 329 -2.53 -15.60 -13.95
C GLU A 329 -3.77 -16.24 -13.30
N SER A 330 -3.76 -17.57 -13.10
CA SER A 330 -4.83 -18.26 -12.37
C SER A 330 -5.05 -17.73 -10.96
N ARG A 331 -3.99 -17.27 -10.27
CA ARG A 331 -4.11 -16.63 -8.96
C ARG A 331 -4.79 -15.28 -9.06
N ALA A 332 -4.37 -14.44 -10.01
CA ALA A 332 -5.02 -13.14 -10.26
C ALA A 332 -6.50 -13.31 -10.59
N ARG A 333 -6.85 -14.31 -11.42
CA ARG A 333 -8.23 -14.64 -11.75
C ARG A 333 -9.02 -15.10 -10.53
N GLU A 334 -8.45 -15.95 -9.66
CA GLU A 334 -9.10 -16.36 -8.41
C GLU A 334 -9.43 -15.14 -7.53
N ASP A 335 -8.47 -14.24 -7.34
CA ASP A 335 -8.63 -13.03 -6.53
C ASP A 335 -9.69 -12.08 -7.11
N HIS A 336 -9.88 -12.09 -8.43
CA HIS A 336 -10.84 -11.23 -9.14
C HIS A 336 -12.29 -11.75 -9.15
N LYS A 337 -12.53 -13.05 -8.92
CA LYS A 337 -13.84 -13.69 -9.12
C LYS A 337 -15.00 -12.96 -8.45
N VAL A 338 -14.76 -12.40 -7.26
CA VAL A 338 -15.79 -11.67 -6.50
C VAL A 338 -16.18 -10.36 -7.20
N ALA A 339 -15.18 -9.61 -7.68
CA ALA A 339 -15.38 -8.39 -8.44
C ALA A 339 -16.02 -8.69 -9.80
N GLU A 340 -15.49 -9.66 -10.54
CA GLU A 340 -16.01 -10.09 -11.84
C GLU A 340 -17.49 -10.44 -11.77
N LYS A 341 -17.88 -11.22 -10.75
CA LYS A 341 -19.29 -11.58 -10.53
C LYS A 341 -20.15 -10.35 -10.24
N LEU A 342 -19.71 -9.45 -9.35
CA LEU A 342 -20.46 -8.24 -9.01
C LEU A 342 -20.71 -7.37 -10.26
N LEU A 343 -19.67 -7.16 -11.08
CA LEU A 343 -19.75 -6.35 -12.28
C LEU A 343 -20.57 -7.02 -13.38
N ALA A 344 -20.49 -8.35 -13.52
CA ALA A 344 -21.30 -9.13 -14.45
C ALA A 344 -22.79 -9.08 -14.08
N ASP A 345 -23.13 -9.25 -12.79
CA ASP A 345 -24.51 -9.15 -12.29
C ASP A 345 -25.11 -7.77 -12.59
N LEU A 346 -24.33 -6.69 -12.37
CA LEU A 346 -24.72 -5.32 -12.71
C LEU A 346 -24.91 -5.12 -14.22
N LYS A 347 -23.99 -5.63 -15.05
CA LYS A 347 -24.07 -5.51 -16.51
C LYS A 347 -25.27 -6.28 -17.08
N GLN A 348 -25.61 -7.42 -16.47
CA GLN A 348 -26.81 -8.18 -16.83
C GLN A 348 -28.08 -7.39 -16.50
N GLN A 349 -28.15 -6.76 -15.33
CA GLN A 349 -29.32 -5.97 -14.92
C GLN A 349 -29.41 -4.64 -15.68
N PHE A 350 -28.27 -4.02 -15.98
CA PHE A 350 -28.18 -2.71 -16.65
C PHE A 350 -27.29 -2.80 -17.90
N PRO A 351 -27.80 -3.31 -19.03
CA PRO A 351 -27.00 -3.52 -20.24
C PRO A 351 -26.31 -2.26 -20.79
N SER A 352 -26.80 -1.07 -20.42
CA SER A 352 -26.27 0.22 -20.85
C SER A 352 -25.01 0.69 -20.10
N ILE A 353 -24.66 0.10 -18.95
CA ILE A 353 -23.40 0.44 -18.28
C ILE A 353 -22.21 -0.06 -19.10
N SER A 354 -21.06 0.58 -18.96
CA SER A 354 -19.82 0.12 -19.59
C SER A 354 -18.83 -0.36 -18.54
N ILE A 355 -18.02 -1.37 -18.90
CA ILE A 355 -16.94 -1.87 -18.06
C ILE A 355 -15.64 -1.71 -18.87
N VAL A 356 -14.64 -1.08 -18.27
CA VAL A 356 -13.28 -0.96 -18.80
C VAL A 356 -12.45 -2.05 -18.13
N HIS A 357 -11.88 -2.97 -18.91
CA HIS A 357 -11.17 -4.15 -18.42
C HIS A 357 -9.69 -3.83 -18.15
N THR A 358 -9.41 -3.18 -17.03
CA THR A 358 -8.07 -2.85 -16.55
C THR A 358 -7.39 -4.01 -15.82
N TYR A 359 -8.12 -4.98 -15.30
CA TYR A 359 -7.58 -5.98 -14.38
C TYR A 359 -6.61 -6.94 -15.06
N ASP A 360 -6.89 -7.39 -16.27
CA ASP A 360 -6.06 -8.37 -16.95
C ASP A 360 -4.85 -7.75 -17.67
N VAL A 361 -4.72 -6.42 -17.74
CA VAL A 361 -3.66 -5.70 -18.48
C VAL A 361 -2.24 -6.24 -18.27
N PRO A 362 -1.78 -6.52 -17.02
CA PRO A 362 -0.43 -7.02 -16.80
C PRO A 362 -0.27 -8.53 -17.05
N CYS A 363 -1.34 -9.23 -17.43
CA CYS A 363 -1.37 -10.68 -17.57
C CYS A 363 -1.36 -11.11 -19.04
N ASP A 364 -0.38 -11.94 -19.40
CA ASP A 364 -0.24 -12.55 -20.73
C ASP A 364 0.44 -13.92 -20.63
N GLY A 365 0.11 -14.84 -21.53
CA GLY A 365 0.70 -16.17 -21.59
C GLY A 365 0.57 -17.00 -20.29
N GLY A 366 -0.48 -16.78 -19.51
CA GLY A 366 -0.72 -17.48 -18.24
C GLY A 366 0.06 -16.91 -17.04
N ARG A 367 0.72 -15.74 -17.21
CA ARG A 367 1.48 -15.07 -16.14
C ARG A 367 1.14 -13.58 -16.06
N CYS A 368 1.07 -13.04 -14.86
CA CYS A 368 0.97 -11.60 -14.62
C CYS A 368 2.34 -11.01 -14.30
N GLN A 369 2.66 -9.87 -14.90
CA GLN A 369 3.94 -9.17 -14.80
C GLN A 369 3.85 -8.02 -13.78
N LEU A 370 4.91 -7.80 -13.00
CA LEU A 370 5.01 -6.65 -12.09
C LEU A 370 5.68 -5.43 -12.74
N GLN A 371 6.12 -5.56 -14.00
CA GLN A 371 6.81 -4.53 -14.77
C GLN A 371 6.24 -4.51 -16.19
N LEU A 372 5.91 -3.33 -16.72
CA LEU A 372 5.50 -3.14 -18.10
C LEU A 372 6.40 -2.10 -18.76
N PHE A 373 6.92 -2.41 -19.95
CA PHE A 373 7.84 -1.52 -20.70
C PHE A 373 9.04 -1.01 -19.87
N GLY A 374 9.55 -1.84 -18.95
CA GLY A 374 10.66 -1.48 -18.07
C GLY A 374 10.26 -0.64 -16.84
N VAL A 375 8.98 -0.32 -16.65
CA VAL A 375 8.46 0.46 -15.51
C VAL A 375 7.78 -0.49 -14.53
N ALA A 376 8.18 -0.44 -13.25
CA ALA A 376 7.52 -1.20 -12.20
C ALA A 376 6.10 -0.67 -11.97
N LEU A 377 5.13 -1.56 -11.77
CA LEU A 377 3.73 -1.16 -11.67
C LEU A 377 3.36 -0.66 -10.28
N TYR A 378 3.75 -1.40 -9.25
CA TYR A 378 3.28 -1.17 -7.89
C TYR A 378 4.17 -0.21 -7.11
N ARG A 379 3.55 0.51 -6.19
CA ARG A 379 4.21 1.38 -5.22
C ARG A 379 5.12 0.57 -4.31
N HIS A 380 6.22 1.17 -3.87
CA HIS A 380 7.12 0.58 -2.88
C HIS A 380 6.40 0.27 -1.55
N ASN A 381 6.64 -0.93 -0.99
CA ASN A 381 5.97 -1.49 0.20
C ASN A 381 4.45 -1.57 0.06
N ASP A 382 3.97 -1.87 -1.13
CA ASP A 382 2.55 -2.04 -1.44
C ASP A 382 2.37 -3.21 -2.42
N THR A 383 1.23 -3.88 -2.34
CA THR A 383 0.85 -4.99 -3.22
C THR A 383 -0.39 -4.71 -4.04
N GLY A 384 -1.18 -3.70 -3.71
CA GLY A 384 -2.44 -3.37 -4.38
C GLY A 384 -2.43 -2.03 -5.09
N HIS A 385 -1.56 -1.10 -4.70
CA HIS A 385 -1.53 0.23 -5.30
C HIS A 385 -0.44 0.41 -6.35
N LEU A 386 -0.82 0.96 -7.50
CA LEU A 386 0.12 1.42 -8.51
C LEU A 386 0.96 2.59 -7.98
N GLY A 387 2.24 2.62 -8.39
CA GLY A 387 3.08 3.81 -8.28
C GLY A 387 2.72 4.83 -9.36
N GLN A 388 3.28 6.04 -9.29
CA GLN A 388 2.99 7.07 -10.29
C GLN A 388 3.32 6.63 -11.72
N GLY A 389 4.57 6.22 -11.98
CA GLY A 389 4.98 5.71 -13.29
C GLY A 389 4.27 4.42 -13.68
N GLY A 390 3.90 3.59 -12.70
CA GLY A 390 3.12 2.38 -12.90
C GLY A 390 1.72 2.66 -13.45
N SER A 391 1.04 3.68 -12.91
CA SER A 391 -0.26 4.14 -13.38
C SER A 391 -0.18 4.81 -14.76
N GLU A 392 0.84 5.63 -14.99
CA GLU A 392 1.08 6.28 -16.28
C GLU A 392 1.33 5.26 -17.40
N ILE A 393 2.14 4.23 -17.15
CA ILE A 393 2.42 3.20 -18.14
C ILE A 393 1.25 2.24 -18.34
N TYR A 394 0.39 2.09 -17.33
CA TYR A 394 -0.77 1.20 -17.37
C TYR A 394 -1.73 1.57 -18.51
N TYR A 395 -1.95 2.87 -18.75
CA TYR A 395 -2.80 3.34 -19.85
C TYR A 395 -2.26 2.88 -21.21
N ARG A 396 -0.95 3.04 -21.44
CA ARG A 396 -0.30 2.57 -22.68
C ARG A 396 -0.43 1.05 -22.85
N ALA A 397 -0.22 0.29 -21.77
CA ALA A 397 -0.35 -1.16 -21.81
C ALA A 397 -1.80 -1.58 -22.12
N TYR A 398 -2.75 -0.94 -21.46
CA TYR A 398 -4.17 -1.14 -21.70
C TYR A 398 -4.54 -0.87 -23.16
N ARG A 399 -4.12 0.27 -23.73
CA ARG A 399 -4.37 0.63 -25.14
C ARG A 399 -3.81 -0.40 -26.12
N ALA A 400 -2.71 -1.06 -25.77
CA ALA A 400 -2.11 -2.11 -26.60
C ALA A 400 -2.88 -3.45 -26.50
N LYS A 401 -3.49 -3.74 -25.35
CA LYS A 401 -4.20 -4.99 -25.10
C LYS A 401 -5.67 -4.96 -25.52
N HIS A 402 -6.38 -3.89 -25.17
CA HIS A 402 -7.82 -3.71 -25.37
C HIS A 402 -8.09 -2.64 -26.43
N SER A 403 -7.66 -2.91 -27.66
CA SER A 403 -7.84 -1.96 -28.77
C SER A 403 -9.33 -1.80 -29.13
N GLY A 404 -9.85 -0.58 -29.08
CA GLY A 404 -11.24 -0.27 -29.46
C GLY A 404 -12.23 -0.17 -28.30
N GLU A 405 -11.89 -0.68 -27.11
CA GLU A 405 -12.82 -0.67 -25.97
C GLU A 405 -13.16 0.76 -25.52
N LEU A 406 -12.17 1.66 -25.42
CA LEU A 406 -12.43 3.04 -25.03
C LEU A 406 -13.16 3.83 -26.12
N GLU A 407 -12.89 3.55 -27.40
CA GLU A 407 -13.63 4.14 -28.50
C GLU A 407 -15.12 3.77 -28.44
N ASP A 408 -15.45 2.53 -28.12
CA ASP A 408 -16.84 2.09 -27.98
C ASP A 408 -17.54 2.75 -26.77
N ILE A 409 -16.80 2.96 -25.68
CA ILE A 409 -17.32 3.49 -24.42
C ILE A 409 -17.42 5.02 -24.45
N PHE A 410 -16.38 5.72 -24.93
CA PHE A 410 -16.20 7.16 -24.83
C PHE A 410 -16.21 7.89 -26.17
N GLY A 411 -16.05 7.18 -27.29
CA GLY A 411 -16.12 7.77 -28.61
C GLY A 411 -17.48 8.44 -28.87
N GLU A 412 -17.45 9.54 -29.62
CA GLU A 412 -18.67 10.18 -30.10
C GLU A 412 -19.42 9.21 -31.00
N ARG A 413 -20.64 8.80 -30.61
CA ARG A 413 -21.55 8.11 -31.53
C ARG A 413 -22.03 9.11 -32.58
N GLY A 414 -21.22 9.31 -33.62
CA GLY A 414 -21.66 9.88 -34.89
C GLY A 414 -20.86 11.08 -35.40
N THR A 415 -19.81 10.81 -36.16
CA THR A 415 -19.72 11.33 -37.53
C THR A 415 -19.28 10.20 -38.45
N THR A 416 -20.23 9.36 -38.89
CA THR A 416 -20.17 8.85 -40.24
C THR A 416 -20.24 10.05 -41.18
N LYS A 417 -19.13 10.33 -41.86
CA LYS A 417 -19.12 11.02 -43.14
C LYS A 417 -18.51 10.10 -44.17
#